data_AF-A0A5H2XSU6-F1
#
_entry.id   AF-A0A5H2XSU6-F1
#
_cell.length_a   1.000
_cell.length_b   1.000
_cell.length_c   1.000
_cell.angle_alpha   90.00
_cell.angle_beta   90.00
_cell.angle_gamma   90.00
#
_symmetry.space_group_name_H-M   'P 1'
#
loop_
_entity.id
_entity.type
_entity.pdbx_description
1 polymer ?
#
loop_
_entity_poly.entity_id
_entity_poly.type
_entity_poly.pdbx_seq_one_letter_code
_entity_poly.pdbx_strand_id
1 'polypeptide(L)'
;MLSRLEQAQEKWGGSHSVIDAWLAERQELLLQYYKIAGFSPYDKKDHALPDQMQIQSFCQILMDYLSAGHFEIYDNLVEACEEKGPDSAKLAKALYPRIADTTDVALDFNDKYAENAQEQVLEDFDKDLSRLGEVLESRFELEDELIDNLYANHSD
;
A
#
# COMPACT_ATOMS: atom_id res chain seq x y z
N MET A 1 -9.88 2.99 -2.08
CA MET A 1 -8.63 2.61 -2.77
C MET A 1 -8.37 3.42 -4.04
N LEU A 2 -8.90 3.09 -5.24
CA LEU A 2 -8.56 3.80 -6.49
C LEU A 2 -8.95 5.29 -6.48
N SER A 3 -10.18 5.61 -6.07
CA SER A 3 -10.61 7.01 -5.98
C SER A 3 -9.79 7.83 -4.98
N ARG A 4 -9.26 7.19 -3.93
CA ARG A 4 -8.36 7.82 -2.95
C ARG A 4 -7.00 8.09 -3.57
N LEU A 5 -6.46 7.15 -4.35
CA LEU A 5 -5.23 7.36 -5.12
C LEU A 5 -5.39 8.53 -6.10
N GLU A 6 -6.50 8.60 -6.84
CA GLU A 6 -6.77 9.72 -7.76
C GLU A 6 -6.79 11.05 -7.01
N GLN A 7 -7.47 11.12 -5.86
CA GLN A 7 -7.46 12.32 -5.01
C GLN A 7 -6.06 12.69 -4.49
N ALA A 8 -5.27 11.68 -4.10
CA ALA A 8 -3.89 11.89 -3.66
C ALA A 8 -3.00 12.42 -4.79
N GLN A 9 -3.14 11.88 -6.01
CA GLN A 9 -2.44 12.35 -7.20
C GLN A 9 -2.86 13.77 -7.59
N GLU A 10 -4.15 14.12 -7.48
CA GLU A 10 -4.62 15.49 -7.72
C GLU A 10 -4.08 16.48 -6.68
N LYS A 11 -3.96 16.04 -5.41
CA LYS A 11 -3.56 16.90 -4.29
C LYS A 11 -2.06 17.10 -4.17
N TRP A 12 -1.27 16.06 -4.45
CA TRP A 12 0.18 16.06 -4.19
C TRP A 12 1.03 15.68 -5.41
N GLY A 13 0.43 15.23 -6.50
CA GLY A 13 1.15 14.84 -7.71
C GLY A 13 1.94 16.00 -8.32
N GLY A 14 3.18 15.73 -8.72
CA GLY A 14 4.11 16.70 -9.30
C GLY A 14 4.76 17.64 -8.29
N SER A 15 4.47 17.51 -7.00
CA SER A 15 4.97 18.41 -5.95
C SER A 15 6.29 17.96 -5.34
N HIS A 16 6.57 16.64 -5.34
CA HIS A 16 7.84 16.08 -4.88
C HIS A 16 8.12 14.73 -5.52
N SER A 17 9.31 14.52 -6.09
CA SER A 17 9.66 13.31 -6.86
C SER A 17 9.53 12.01 -6.06
N VAL A 18 9.84 12.04 -4.76
CA VAL A 18 9.68 10.86 -3.87
C VAL A 18 8.21 10.50 -3.67
N ILE A 19 7.32 11.49 -3.59
CA ILE A 19 5.89 11.25 -3.39
C ILE A 19 5.25 10.78 -4.69
N ASP A 20 5.69 11.32 -5.83
CA ASP A 20 5.26 10.84 -7.14
C ASP A 20 5.65 9.37 -7.37
N ALA A 21 6.88 8.99 -7.00
CA ALA A 21 7.32 7.61 -7.04
C ALA A 21 6.45 6.72 -6.14
N TRP A 22 6.17 7.18 -4.92
CA TRP A 22 5.34 6.44 -3.98
C TRP A 22 3.90 6.23 -4.46
N LEU A 23 3.27 7.28 -5.01
CA LEU A 23 1.93 7.19 -5.59
C LEU A 23 1.90 6.29 -6.83
N ALA A 24 2.98 6.27 -7.62
CA ALA A 24 3.10 5.37 -8.77
C ALA A 24 3.20 3.90 -8.33
N GLU A 25 4.00 3.58 -7.31
CA GLU A 25 4.07 2.22 -6.76
C GLU A 25 2.74 1.80 -6.13
N ARG A 26 2.06 2.72 -5.42
CA ARG A 26 0.70 2.48 -4.89
C ARG A 26 -0.28 2.15 -6.02
N GLN A 27 -0.18 2.84 -7.16
CA GLN A 27 -0.99 2.56 -8.34
C GLN A 27 -0.74 1.15 -8.88
N GLU A 28 0.53 0.76 -9.01
CA GLU A 28 0.89 -0.57 -9.48
C GLU A 28 0.36 -1.67 -8.55
N LEU A 29 0.51 -1.50 -7.24
CA LEU A 29 -0.03 -2.41 -6.24
C LEU A 29 -1.55 -2.58 -6.38
N LEU A 30 -2.28 -1.46 -6.51
CA LEU A 30 -3.74 -1.51 -6.67
C LEU A 30 -4.16 -2.23 -7.95
N LEU A 31 -3.48 -1.96 -9.07
CA LEU A 31 -3.79 -2.63 -10.34
C LEU A 31 -3.63 -4.16 -10.23
N GLN A 32 -2.57 -4.63 -9.58
CA GLN A 32 -2.40 -6.07 -9.36
C GLN A 32 -3.43 -6.63 -8.37
N TYR A 33 -3.72 -5.90 -7.29
CA TYR A 33 -4.76 -6.29 -6.33
C TYR A 33 -6.10 -6.55 -7.04
N TYR A 34 -6.58 -5.61 -7.87
CA TYR A 34 -7.83 -5.79 -8.60
C TYR A 34 -7.78 -6.93 -9.60
N LYS A 35 -6.61 -7.19 -10.20
CA LYS A 35 -6.42 -8.30 -11.12
C LYS A 35 -6.58 -9.66 -10.41
N ILE A 36 -5.93 -9.85 -9.26
CA ILE A 36 -6.00 -11.11 -8.50
C ILE A 36 -7.33 -11.29 -7.75
N ALA A 37 -8.01 -10.19 -7.40
CA ALA A 37 -9.34 -10.21 -6.81
C ALA A 37 -10.46 -10.51 -7.82
N GLY A 38 -10.14 -10.80 -9.08
CA GLY A 38 -11.11 -11.19 -10.09
C GLY A 38 -11.90 -10.03 -10.70
N PHE A 39 -11.47 -8.77 -10.51
CA PHE A 39 -12.11 -7.61 -11.15
C PHE A 39 -11.64 -7.35 -12.59
N SER A 40 -10.98 -8.33 -13.22
CA SER A 40 -10.54 -8.23 -14.62
C SER A 40 -11.75 -8.23 -15.57
N PRO A 41 -12.01 -7.15 -16.33
CA PRO A 41 -13.13 -7.11 -17.28
C PRO A 41 -12.92 -8.02 -18.50
N TYR A 42 -11.74 -8.62 -18.66
CA TYR A 42 -11.33 -9.39 -19.84
C TYR A 42 -11.35 -10.92 -19.62
N ASP A 43 -11.47 -11.40 -18.39
CA ASP A 43 -11.53 -12.84 -18.10
C ASP A 43 -12.97 -13.32 -17.93
N LYS A 44 -13.51 -13.93 -19.00
CA LYS A 44 -14.85 -14.52 -19.06
C LYS A 44 -15.01 -15.84 -18.28
N LYS A 45 -14.12 -16.13 -17.33
CA LYS A 45 -14.28 -17.26 -16.41
C LYS A 45 -14.76 -16.69 -15.09
N ASP A 46 -16.08 -16.64 -14.94
CA ASP A 46 -16.74 -16.45 -13.65
C ASP A 46 -15.99 -17.26 -12.57
N HIS A 47 -15.42 -16.57 -11.58
CA HIS A 47 -14.95 -17.17 -10.32
C HIS A 47 -13.81 -18.21 -10.41
N ALA A 48 -12.89 -18.11 -11.37
CA ALA A 48 -11.66 -18.91 -11.31
C ALA A 48 -10.64 -18.25 -10.38
N LEU A 49 -10.10 -19.00 -9.41
CA LEU A 49 -8.98 -18.57 -8.57
C LEU A 49 -7.80 -18.11 -9.45
N PRO A 50 -7.05 -17.07 -9.04
CA PRO A 50 -5.89 -16.61 -9.77
C PRO A 50 -4.83 -17.72 -9.84
N ASP A 51 -4.04 -17.74 -10.91
CA ASP A 51 -2.93 -18.69 -11.01
C ASP A 51 -1.78 -18.30 -10.06
N GLN A 52 -0.94 -19.28 -9.71
CA GLN A 52 0.19 -19.07 -8.79
C GLN A 52 1.13 -17.95 -9.26
N MET A 53 1.29 -17.76 -10.58
CA MET A 53 2.18 -16.72 -11.12
C MET A 53 1.62 -15.32 -10.88
N GLN A 54 0.29 -15.15 -11.01
CA GLN A 54 -0.39 -13.91 -10.68
C GLN A 54 -0.29 -13.59 -9.18
N ILE A 55 -0.48 -14.59 -8.32
CA ILE A 55 -0.35 -14.45 -6.86
C ILE A 55 1.09 -14.05 -6.50
N GLN A 56 2.08 -14.75 -7.06
CA GLN A 56 3.50 -14.46 -6.81
C GLN A 56 3.87 -13.05 -7.28
N SER A 57 3.41 -12.63 -8.46
CA SER A 57 3.65 -11.28 -8.98
C SER A 57 3.02 -10.20 -8.09
N PHE A 58 1.81 -10.43 -7.58
CA PHE A 58 1.20 -9.52 -6.61
C PHE A 58 2.01 -9.45 -5.31
N CYS A 59 2.45 -10.60 -4.78
CA CYS A 59 3.25 -10.66 -3.56
C CYS A 59 4.59 -9.91 -3.73
N GLN A 60 5.24 -10.03 -4.88
CA GLN A 60 6.46 -9.27 -5.19
C GLN A 60 6.21 -7.75 -5.12
N ILE A 61 5.18 -7.27 -5.82
CA ILE A 61 4.84 -5.83 -5.84
C ILE A 61 4.40 -5.34 -4.46
N LEU A 62 3.68 -6.18 -3.69
CA LEU A 62 3.33 -5.88 -2.30
C LEU A 62 4.58 -5.70 -1.45
N MET A 63 5.55 -6.62 -1.56
CA MET A 63 6.81 -6.54 -0.83
C MET A 63 7.67 -5.34 -1.24
N ASP A 64 7.70 -5.02 -2.54
CA ASP A 64 8.39 -3.85 -3.05
C ASP A 64 7.78 -2.57 -2.47
N TYR A 65 6.44 -2.43 -2.48
CA TYR A 65 5.74 -1.27 -1.92
C TYR A 65 5.94 -1.11 -0.39
N LEU A 66 5.98 -2.23 0.35
CA LEU A 66 6.24 -2.20 1.79
C LEU A 66 7.69 -1.77 2.08
N SER A 67 8.63 -2.27 1.27
CA SER A 67 10.07 -2.03 1.42
C SER A 67 10.47 -0.60 1.04
N ALA A 68 9.90 -0.06 -0.04
CA ALA A 68 10.09 1.34 -0.44
C ALA A 68 9.66 2.30 0.67
N GLY A 69 8.55 1.97 1.33
CA GLY A 69 8.10 2.68 2.53
C GLY A 69 9.13 2.63 3.66
N HIS A 70 9.48 1.43 4.14
CA HIS A 70 10.31 1.22 5.34
C HIS A 70 11.76 1.68 5.22
N PHE A 71 12.36 1.67 4.04
CA PHE A 71 13.81 1.93 3.91
C PHE A 71 14.20 3.31 3.38
N GLU A 72 13.36 3.97 2.59
CA GLU A 72 13.73 5.27 1.99
C GLU A 72 12.75 6.38 2.31
N ILE A 73 11.46 6.08 2.45
CA ILE A 73 10.44 7.11 2.55
C ILE A 73 10.23 7.51 4.00
N TYR A 74 9.99 6.57 4.93
CA TYR A 74 9.61 6.95 6.31
C TYR A 74 10.70 7.70 7.07
N ASP A 75 11.98 7.35 6.93
CA ASP A 75 13.07 8.06 7.62
C ASP A 75 13.17 9.52 7.14
N ASN A 76 13.12 9.75 5.83
CA ASN A 76 13.11 11.08 5.24
C ASN A 76 11.85 11.88 5.64
N LEU A 77 10.68 11.23 5.70
CA LEU A 77 9.44 11.88 6.13
C LEU A 77 9.47 12.26 7.61
N VAL A 78 10.03 11.40 8.48
CA VAL A 78 10.17 11.68 9.92
C VAL A 78 11.13 12.84 10.12
N GLU A 79 12.29 12.86 9.45
CA GLU A 79 13.24 13.96 9.53
C GLU A 79 12.61 15.28 9.06
N ALA A 80 11.91 15.27 7.92
CA ALA A 80 11.18 16.43 7.43
C ALA A 80 10.08 16.91 8.41
N CYS A 81 9.39 15.99 9.09
CA CYS A 81 8.43 16.34 10.15
C CYS A 81 9.11 16.92 11.40
N GLU A 82 10.31 16.45 11.75
CA GLU A 82 11.11 16.98 12.85
C GLU A 82 11.61 18.41 12.58
N GLU A 83 12.10 18.68 11.36
CA GLU A 83 12.47 20.03 10.93
C GLU A 83 11.27 20.99 10.94
N LYS A 84 10.09 20.48 10.58
CA LYS A 84 8.85 21.26 10.53
C LYS A 84 8.33 21.69 11.90
N GLY A 85 8.60 20.90 12.94
CA GLY A 85 8.33 21.28 14.32
C GLY A 85 7.70 20.18 15.18
N PRO A 86 7.55 20.45 16.49
CA PRO A 86 7.22 19.42 17.48
C PRO A 86 5.86 18.75 17.28
N ASP A 87 4.86 19.49 16.79
CA ASP A 87 3.53 18.92 16.53
C ASP A 87 3.52 17.98 15.32
N SER A 88 4.27 18.33 14.26
CA SER A 88 4.41 17.51 13.06
C SER A 88 5.21 16.24 13.35
N ALA A 89 6.31 16.36 14.10
CA ALA A 89 7.10 15.23 14.59
C ALA A 89 6.28 14.28 15.48
N LYS A 90 5.42 14.82 16.34
CA LYS A 90 4.56 14.02 17.22
C LYS A 90 3.52 13.23 16.42
N LEU A 91 2.96 13.83 15.37
CA LEU A 91 2.04 13.13 14.48
C LEU A 91 2.74 11.98 13.76
N ALA A 92 3.90 12.22 13.15
CA ALA A 92 4.68 11.18 12.47
C ALA A 92 5.01 10.00 13.41
N LYS A 93 5.43 10.30 14.64
CA LYS A 93 5.71 9.27 15.68
C LYS A 93 4.47 8.49 16.11
N ALA A 94 3.27 9.05 15.98
CA ALA A 94 2.03 8.35 16.30
C ALA A 94 1.51 7.50 15.13
N LEU A 95 1.77 7.91 13.88
CA LEU A 95 1.34 7.20 12.68
C LEU A 95 2.25 6.02 12.35
N TYR A 96 3.57 6.16 12.54
CA TYR A 96 4.54 5.13 12.16
C TYR A 96 4.24 3.74 12.74
N PRO A 97 3.96 3.57 14.05
CA PRO A 97 3.62 2.24 14.60
C PRO A 97 2.36 1.64 13.96
N ARG A 98 1.35 2.48 13.67
CA ARG A 98 0.10 2.03 13.05
C ARG A 98 0.32 1.55 11.62
N ILE A 99 1.24 2.19 10.89
CA ILE A 99 1.67 1.73 9.56
C ILE A 99 2.45 0.43 9.67
N ALA A 100 3.35 0.30 10.66
CA ALA A 100 4.09 -0.92 10.90
C ALA A 100 3.15 -2.10 11.17
N ASP A 101 2.09 -1.92 11.97
CA ASP A 101 1.08 -2.95 12.23
C ASP A 101 0.41 -3.48 10.94
N THR A 102 0.27 -2.63 9.91
CA THR A 102 -0.28 -3.05 8.60
C THR A 102 0.71 -3.90 7.79
N THR A 103 2.01 -3.74 8.04
CA THR A 103 3.08 -4.49 7.36
C THR A 103 3.04 -5.95 7.80
N ASP A 104 2.80 -6.23 9.07
CA ASP A 104 2.74 -7.60 9.60
C ASP A 104 1.67 -8.44 8.88
N VAL A 105 0.48 -7.88 8.66
CA VAL A 105 -0.60 -8.60 7.94
C VAL A 105 -0.22 -8.86 6.48
N ALA A 106 0.50 -7.93 5.85
CA ALA A 106 0.94 -8.09 4.47
C ALA A 106 2.07 -9.12 4.34
N LEU A 107 2.96 -9.21 5.33
CA LEU A 107 3.97 -10.25 5.44
C LEU A 107 3.34 -11.63 5.62
N ASP A 108 2.35 -11.76 6.51
CA ASP A 108 1.61 -13.01 6.73
C ASP A 108 0.93 -13.49 5.44
N PHE A 109 0.37 -12.57 4.65
CA PHE A 109 -0.20 -12.89 3.34
C PHE A 109 0.87 -13.39 2.36
N ASN A 110 1.99 -12.67 2.25
CA ASN A 110 3.10 -13.06 1.39
C ASN A 110 3.62 -14.46 1.74
N ASP A 111 3.87 -14.72 3.03
CA ASP A 111 4.41 -16.00 3.50
C ASP A 111 3.45 -17.17 3.21
N LYS A 112 2.14 -16.92 3.27
CA LYS A 112 1.12 -17.95 2.98
C LYS A 112 1.02 -18.28 1.49
N TYR A 113 1.20 -17.30 0.60
CA TYR A 113 0.78 -17.42 -0.80
C TYR A 113 1.91 -17.32 -1.85
N ALA A 114 3.07 -16.74 -1.54
CA ALA A 114 4.09 -16.40 -2.53
C ALA A 114 4.75 -17.60 -3.23
N GLU A 115 5.03 -18.69 -2.52
CA GLU A 115 5.82 -19.81 -3.06
C GLU A 115 5.05 -21.13 -3.23
N ASN A 116 3.95 -21.37 -2.50
CA ASN A 116 3.29 -22.68 -2.48
C ASN A 116 1.77 -22.59 -2.19
N ALA A 117 1.01 -21.81 -2.96
CA ALA A 117 -0.45 -21.82 -2.84
C ALA A 117 -1.01 -23.14 -3.43
N GLN A 118 -1.00 -24.20 -2.61
CA GLN A 118 -1.68 -25.46 -2.90
C GLN A 118 -3.21 -25.23 -2.91
N GLU A 119 -3.98 -26.09 -3.59
CA GLU A 119 -5.44 -25.94 -3.69
C GLU A 119 -6.13 -25.73 -2.32
N GLN A 120 -5.64 -26.38 -1.26
CA GLN A 120 -6.15 -26.23 0.11
C GLN A 120 -5.86 -24.86 0.73
N VAL A 121 -4.73 -24.24 0.37
CA VAL A 121 -4.35 -22.90 0.84
C VAL A 121 -5.20 -21.83 0.14
N LEU A 122 -5.61 -22.10 -1.10
CA LEU A 122 -6.45 -21.19 -1.89
C LEU A 122 -7.91 -21.14 -1.43
N GLU A 123 -8.38 -22.07 -0.58
CA GLU A 123 -9.73 -22.01 0.00
C GLU A 123 -9.96 -20.76 0.85
N ASP A 124 -8.90 -20.27 1.52
CA ASP A 124 -8.95 -19.05 2.32
C ASP A 124 -8.54 -17.78 1.54
N PHE A 125 -8.13 -17.92 0.27
CA PHE A 125 -7.49 -16.84 -0.48
C PHE A 125 -8.36 -15.60 -0.58
N ASP A 126 -9.62 -15.74 -1.00
CA ASP A 126 -10.53 -14.59 -1.15
C ASP A 126 -10.74 -13.85 0.16
N LYS A 127 -10.79 -14.60 1.28
CA LYS A 127 -10.96 -14.04 2.62
C LYS A 127 -9.72 -13.28 3.06
N ASP A 128 -8.55 -13.88 2.89
CA ASP A 128 -7.27 -13.26 3.26
C ASP A 128 -6.94 -12.06 2.36
N LEU A 129 -7.27 -12.14 1.08
CA LEU A 129 -7.14 -11.04 0.12
C LEU A 129 -8.08 -9.88 0.48
N SER A 130 -9.33 -10.17 0.85
CA SER A 130 -10.26 -9.15 1.34
C SER A 130 -9.74 -8.46 2.59
N ARG A 131 -9.19 -9.26 3.53
CA ARG A 131 -8.57 -8.73 4.76
C ARG A 131 -7.35 -7.86 4.45
N LEU A 132 -6.50 -8.29 3.52
CA LEU A 132 -5.37 -7.51 3.04
C LEU A 132 -5.84 -6.18 2.43
N GLY A 133 -6.92 -6.19 1.65
CA GLY A 133 -7.52 -4.98 1.08
C GLY A 133 -7.98 -3.97 2.14
N GLU A 134 -8.63 -4.42 3.21
CA GLU A 134 -9.02 -3.54 4.34
C GLU A 134 -7.81 -2.91 5.03
N VAL A 135 -6.75 -3.72 5.22
CA VAL A 135 -5.51 -3.29 5.85
C VAL A 135 -4.76 -2.31 4.95
N LEU A 136 -4.70 -2.56 3.64
CA LEU A 136 -4.10 -1.65 2.67
C LEU A 136 -4.86 -0.32 2.60
N GLU A 137 -6.19 -0.33 2.60
CA GLU A 137 -6.97 0.92 2.64
C GLU A 137 -6.63 1.71 3.90
N SER A 138 -6.60 1.06 5.07
CA SER A 138 -6.21 1.69 6.34
C SER A 138 -4.79 2.25 6.29
N ARG A 139 -3.85 1.51 5.70
CA ARG A 139 -2.48 1.95 5.48
C ARG A 139 -2.44 3.21 4.63
N PHE A 140 -3.16 3.24 3.51
CA PHE A 140 -3.22 4.41 2.64
C PHE A 140 -3.77 5.64 3.36
N GLU A 141 -4.75 5.49 4.27
CA GLU A 141 -5.23 6.64 5.05
C GLU A 141 -4.14 7.24 5.95
N LEU A 142 -3.34 6.39 6.60
CA LEU A 142 -2.24 6.82 7.47
C LEU A 142 -1.12 7.48 6.68
N GLU A 143 -0.81 6.91 5.51
CA GLU A 143 0.18 7.45 4.59
C GLU A 143 -0.27 8.80 4.02
N ASP A 144 -1.54 8.93 3.63
CA ASP A 144 -2.13 10.19 3.18
C ASP A 144 -2.10 11.25 4.28
N GLU A 145 -2.38 10.89 5.53
CA GLU A 145 -2.28 11.80 6.68
C GLU A 145 -0.84 12.27 6.91
N LEU A 146 0.15 11.39 6.70
CA LEU A 146 1.56 11.73 6.80
C LEU A 146 1.99 12.69 5.69
N ILE A 147 1.58 12.43 4.44
CA ILE A 147 1.83 13.32 3.30
C ILE A 147 1.15 14.67 3.52
N ASP A 148 -0.11 14.68 3.99
CA ASP A 148 -0.83 15.92 4.25
C ASP A 148 -0.16 16.74 5.34
N ASN A 149 0.27 16.11 6.43
CA ASN A 149 1.01 16.79 7.48
C ASN A 149 2.31 17.44 6.97
N LEU A 150 2.93 16.90 5.92
CA LEU A 150 4.07 17.55 5.27
C LEU A 150 3.64 18.73 4.40
N TYR A 151 2.55 18.62 3.63
CA TYR A 151 2.09 19.68 2.72
C TYR A 151 1.23 20.80 3.35
N ALA A 152 0.44 20.52 4.39
CA ALA A 152 -0.57 21.44 4.92
C ALA A 152 0.00 22.76 5.47
N ASN A 153 1.33 22.89 5.60
CA ASN A 153 1.98 24.17 5.95
C ASN A 153 3.02 24.63 4.90
N HIS A 154 2.97 24.10 3.68
CA HIS A 154 3.67 24.64 2.50
C HIS A 154 2.73 25.47 1.61
N SER A 155 1.62 25.96 2.16
CA SER A 155 0.91 27.11 1.57
C SER A 155 1.65 28.38 1.98
N ASP A 156 2.62 28.78 1.17
CA ASP A 156 2.97 30.21 1.02
C ASP A 156 1.84 30.96 0.30
#